data_AF-A0A352JV66-F1
#
_entry.id   AF-A0A352JV66-F1
#
_cell.length_a   1.000
_cell.length_b   1.000
_cell.length_c   1.000
_cell.angle_alpha   90.00
_cell.angle_beta   90.00
_cell.angle_gamma   90.00
#
_symmetry.space_group_name_H-M   'P 1'
#
loop_
_entity.id
_entity.type
_entity.pdbx_description
1 polymer ?
#
loop_
_entity_poly.entity_id
_entity_poly.type
_entity_poly.pdbx_seq_one_letter_code
_entity_poly.pdbx_strand_id
1 'polypeptide(L)'
;MLTMLKYAISLLIWAAVAALLLLTGKILYLAFWALLGFILLIIWFGHIIYHIICWFNPQFKPINLILLFIVLIVAAVFAYKVMLQPRWDRWGSTDKEVAAKYKVDEFCPNSELRVVRTAEINVPSEYLFRWVRQMPEAGSYSWDMLDFRHRRSVERLIEDMPDLKEGDDFLIGKVVEVKRNKSITFDIGSDPKFPKLGIDCMYGGYYFNDIGDNKTRVSTVVRADYHGIWGWLYSQVVIEVGDFFMASKQLSNLKAIAEKHFKEKK
;
A
#
# COMPACT_ATOMS: atom_id res chain seq x y z
N MET A 1 4.21 46.69 -3.37
CA MET A 1 2.75 46.73 -3.15
C MET A 1 1.96 45.98 -4.23
N LEU A 2 2.21 46.21 -5.53
CA LEU A 2 1.52 45.49 -6.63
C LEU A 2 1.74 43.97 -6.66
N THR A 3 2.91 43.47 -6.26
CA THR A 3 3.22 42.03 -6.25
C THR A 3 2.45 41.26 -5.18
N MET A 4 2.37 41.78 -3.96
CA MET A 4 1.59 41.17 -2.87
C MET A 4 0.10 41.12 -3.18
N LEU A 5 -0.43 42.15 -3.86
CA LEU A 5 -1.83 42.20 -4.29
C LEU A 5 -2.15 41.12 -5.34
N LYS A 6 -1.24 40.84 -6.28
CA LYS A 6 -1.41 39.75 -7.27
C LYS A 6 -1.48 38.37 -6.62
N TYR A 7 -0.66 38.12 -5.60
CA TYR A 7 -0.70 36.85 -4.86
C TYR A 7 -1.99 36.70 -4.04
N ALA A 8 -2.47 37.76 -3.39
CA ALA A 8 -3.73 37.75 -2.67
C ALA A 8 -4.94 37.46 -3.58
N ILE A 9 -4.98 38.08 -4.77
CA ILE A 9 -6.03 37.84 -5.78
C ILE A 9 -5.95 36.41 -6.31
N SER A 10 -4.74 35.89 -6.58
CA SER A 10 -4.56 34.51 -7.00
C SER A 10 -5.07 33.53 -5.95
N LEU A 11 -4.72 33.73 -4.67
CA LEU A 11 -5.20 32.89 -3.57
C LEU A 11 -6.72 32.91 -3.42
N LEU A 12 -7.36 34.07 -3.61
CA LEU A 12 -8.82 34.19 -3.60
C LEU A 12 -9.47 33.43 -4.75
N ILE A 13 -8.91 33.50 -5.97
CA ILE A 13 -9.40 32.71 -7.12
C ILE A 13 -9.25 31.21 -6.85
N TRP A 14 -8.10 30.80 -6.32
CA TRP A 14 -7.83 29.41 -5.95
C TRP A 14 -8.82 28.88 -4.91
N ALA A 15 -9.09 29.67 -3.86
CA ALA A 15 -10.05 29.34 -2.81
C ALA A 15 -11.49 29.30 -3.35
N ALA A 16 -11.88 30.24 -4.21
CA ALA A 16 -13.20 30.27 -4.83
C ALA A 16 -13.44 29.05 -5.73
N VAL A 17 -12.47 28.68 -6.57
CA VAL A 17 -12.56 27.48 -7.42
C VAL A 17 -12.60 26.20 -6.57
N ALA A 18 -11.78 26.10 -5.53
CA ALA A 18 -11.82 24.95 -4.62
C ALA A 18 -13.18 24.81 -3.91
N ALA A 19 -13.76 25.92 -3.43
CA ALA A 19 -15.09 25.94 -2.82
C ALA A 19 -16.18 25.53 -3.81
N LEU A 20 -16.10 26.01 -5.06
CA LEU A 20 -17.04 25.64 -6.12
C LEU A 20 -16.95 24.15 -6.46
N LEU A 21 -15.73 23.59 -6.52
CA LEU A 21 -15.49 22.17 -6.75
C LEU A 21 -15.99 21.30 -5.60
N LEU A 22 -15.83 21.74 -4.34
CA LEU A 22 -16.40 21.06 -3.17
C LEU A 22 -17.92 20.95 -3.26
N LEU A 23 -18.61 22.01 -3.73
CA LEU A 23 -20.05 22.02 -3.92
C LEU A 23 -20.53 21.03 -5.01
N THR A 24 -19.67 20.68 -5.98
CA THR A 24 -20.04 19.70 -7.02
C THR A 24 -20.02 18.24 -6.54
N GLY A 25 -19.48 17.96 -5.34
CA GLY A 25 -19.37 16.59 -4.80
C GLY A 25 -18.42 15.66 -5.56
N LYS A 26 -17.75 16.14 -6.61
CA LYS A 26 -16.85 15.34 -7.45
C LYS A 26 -15.41 15.43 -6.94
N ILE A 27 -15.08 14.52 -6.01
CA ILE A 27 -13.75 14.41 -5.35
C ILE A 27 -12.59 14.37 -6.35
N LEU A 28 -12.77 13.78 -7.53
CA LEU A 28 -11.73 13.72 -8.57
C LEU A 28 -11.25 15.10 -9.04
N TYR A 29 -12.16 16.06 -9.22
CA TYR A 29 -11.78 17.41 -9.65
C TYR A 29 -11.09 18.20 -8.53
N LEU A 30 -11.50 17.97 -7.29
CA LEU A 30 -10.83 18.56 -6.13
C LEU A 30 -9.40 18.03 -5.98
N ALA A 31 -9.20 16.72 -6.16
CA ALA A 31 -7.89 16.09 -6.13
C ALA A 31 -6.98 16.62 -7.26
N PHE A 32 -7.53 16.76 -8.49
CA PHE A 32 -6.82 17.38 -9.61
C PHE A 32 -6.41 18.83 -9.28
N TRP A 33 -7.32 19.63 -8.72
CA TRP A 33 -7.06 21.02 -8.37
C TRP A 33 -5.99 21.14 -7.27
N ALA A 34 -6.06 20.30 -6.25
CA ALA A 34 -5.05 20.24 -5.20
C ALA A 34 -3.66 19.87 -5.75
N LEU A 35 -3.60 18.91 -6.67
CA LEU A 35 -2.35 18.49 -7.31
C LEU A 35 -1.75 19.61 -8.17
N LEU A 36 -2.58 20.31 -8.95
CA LEU A 36 -2.14 21.48 -9.71
C LEU A 36 -1.58 22.58 -8.79
N GLY A 37 -2.23 22.82 -7.64
CA GLY A 37 -1.78 23.80 -6.66
C GLY A 37 -0.44 23.43 -6.04
N PHE A 38 -0.26 22.15 -5.72
CA PHE A 38 1.01 21.63 -5.22
C PHE A 38 2.16 21.80 -6.21
N ILE A 39 1.93 21.52 -7.50
CA ILE A 39 2.93 21.75 -8.56
C ILE A 39 3.34 23.23 -8.62
N LEU A 40 2.37 24.14 -8.59
CA LEU A 40 2.65 25.57 -8.63
C LEU A 40 3.42 26.07 -7.41
N LEU A 41 3.15 25.52 -6.23
CA LEU A 41 3.91 25.81 -5.01
C LEU A 41 5.37 25.37 -5.15
N ILE A 42 5.64 24.20 -5.72
CA ILE A 42 7.01 23.73 -5.99
C ILE A 42 7.74 24.69 -6.93
N ILE A 43 7.09 25.10 -8.03
CA ILE A 43 7.67 26.04 -9.00
C ILE A 43 7.96 27.39 -8.33
N TRP A 44 7.02 27.90 -7.54
CA TRP A 44 7.17 29.17 -6.84
C TRP A 44 8.29 29.13 -5.81
N PHE A 45 8.39 28.05 -5.05
CA PHE A 45 9.46 27.84 -4.08
C PHE A 45 10.83 27.72 -4.76
N GLY A 46 10.91 26.98 -5.87
CA GLY A 46 12.12 26.91 -6.71
C GLY A 46 12.55 28.28 -7.23
N HIS A 47 11.60 29.13 -7.63
CA HIS A 47 11.87 30.49 -8.07
C HIS A 47 12.41 31.39 -6.93
N ILE A 48 11.88 31.25 -5.72
CA ILE A 48 12.40 31.96 -4.53
C ILE A 48 13.82 31.53 -4.21
N ILE A 49 14.07 30.22 -4.15
CA ILE A 49 15.41 29.67 -3.91
C ILE A 49 16.39 30.20 -4.95
N TYR A 50 16.00 30.17 -6.23
CA TYR A 50 16.82 30.70 -7.32
C TYR A 50 17.21 32.16 -7.08
N HIS A 51 16.24 33.03 -6.74
CA HIS A 51 16.53 34.44 -6.46
C HIS A 51 17.46 34.65 -5.27
N ILE A 52 17.30 33.86 -4.21
CA ILE A 52 18.19 33.90 -3.04
C ILE A 52 19.61 33.50 -3.47
N ILE A 53 19.77 32.44 -4.25
CA ILE A 53 21.09 32.00 -4.75
C ILE A 53 21.72 33.07 -5.65
N CYS A 54 20.94 33.68 -6.56
CA CYS A 54 21.43 34.75 -7.43
C CYS A 54 21.87 36.00 -6.67
N TRP A 55 21.31 36.26 -5.49
CA TRP A 55 21.79 37.35 -4.62
C TRP A 55 23.26 37.11 -4.22
N PHE A 56 23.61 35.89 -3.82
CA PHE A 56 24.98 35.53 -3.44
C PHE A 56 25.90 35.22 -4.63
N ASN A 57 25.33 34.75 -5.75
CA ASN A 57 26.08 34.40 -6.97
C ASN A 57 25.31 34.82 -8.24
N PRO A 58 25.54 36.04 -8.74
CA PRO A 58 24.80 36.59 -9.87
C PRO A 58 24.97 35.84 -11.20
N GLN A 59 26.04 35.03 -11.35
CA GLN A 59 26.27 34.22 -12.54
C GLN A 59 25.55 32.87 -12.51
N PHE A 60 24.84 32.54 -11.43
CA PHE A 60 24.16 31.27 -11.27
C PHE A 60 23.00 31.13 -12.26
N LYS A 61 23.11 30.17 -13.18
CA LYS A 61 22.09 29.91 -14.21
C LYS A 61 20.95 29.07 -13.64
N PRO A 62 19.69 29.29 -14.05
CA PRO A 62 18.54 28.54 -13.53
C PRO A 62 18.63 27.04 -13.84
N ILE A 63 19.32 26.67 -14.93
CA ILE A 63 19.58 25.27 -15.28
C ILE A 63 20.38 24.53 -14.19
N ASN A 64 21.25 25.21 -13.45
CA ASN A 64 22.04 24.58 -12.38
C ASN A 64 21.16 24.20 -11.20
N LEU A 65 20.10 24.97 -10.92
CA LEU A 65 19.13 24.62 -9.88
C LEU A 65 18.32 23.38 -10.28
N ILE A 66 17.89 23.32 -11.54
CA ILE A 66 17.17 22.16 -12.09
C ILE A 66 18.08 20.92 -12.03
N LEU A 67 19.33 21.03 -12.46
CA LEU A 67 20.30 19.94 -12.38
C LEU A 67 20.55 19.49 -10.94
N LEU A 68 20.67 20.43 -9.98
CA LEU A 68 20.81 20.09 -8.57
C LEU A 68 19.61 19.30 -8.06
N PHE A 69 18.38 19.72 -8.38
CA PHE A 69 17.18 18.98 -8.00
C PHE A 69 17.14 17.59 -8.64
N ILE A 70 17.51 17.47 -9.92
CA ILE A 70 17.61 16.15 -10.59
C ILE A 70 18.61 15.26 -9.87
N VAL A 71 19.81 15.77 -9.55
CA VAL A 71 20.84 15.02 -8.82
C VAL A 71 20.35 14.61 -7.44
N LEU A 72 19.68 15.50 -6.70
CA LEU A 72 19.11 15.19 -5.39
C LEU A 72 18.01 14.14 -5.47
N ILE A 73 17.13 14.21 -6.48
CA ILE A 73 16.09 13.21 -6.71
C ILE A 73 16.72 11.85 -7.04
N VAL A 74 17.70 11.81 -7.96
CA VAL A 74 18.40 10.57 -8.32
C VAL A 74 19.12 9.99 -7.10
N ALA A 75 19.82 10.82 -6.32
CA ALA A 75 20.48 10.40 -5.09
C ALA A 75 19.49 9.88 -4.04
N ALA A 76 18.33 10.53 -3.89
CA ALA A 76 17.27 10.09 -2.98
C ALA A 76 16.66 8.76 -3.43
N VAL A 77 16.38 8.58 -4.72
CA VAL A 77 15.89 7.31 -5.30
C VAL A 77 16.92 6.21 -5.11
N PHE A 78 18.20 6.49 -5.34
CA PHE A 78 19.29 5.53 -5.12
C PHE A 78 19.40 5.14 -3.63
N ALA A 79 19.41 6.12 -2.73
CA ALA A 79 19.44 5.87 -1.29
C ALA A 79 18.21 5.08 -0.83
N TYR A 80 17.02 5.38 -1.35
CA TYR A 80 15.80 4.62 -1.10
C TYR A 80 15.94 3.16 -1.55
N LYS A 81 16.35 2.93 -2.80
CA LYS A 81 16.54 1.60 -3.41
C LYS A 81 17.59 0.76 -2.70
N VAL A 82 18.66 1.37 -2.19
CA VAL A 82 19.79 0.66 -1.55
C VAL A 82 19.60 0.49 -0.04
N MET A 83 19.03 1.47 0.65
CA MET A 83 19.01 1.48 2.13
C MET A 83 17.66 1.10 2.72
N LEU A 84 16.55 1.54 2.11
CA LEU A 84 15.20 1.41 2.67
C LEU A 84 14.44 0.23 2.07
N GLN A 85 14.40 0.14 0.74
CA GLN A 85 13.65 -0.91 0.04
C GLN A 85 14.06 -2.33 0.47
N PRO A 86 15.36 -2.69 0.59
CA PRO A 86 15.72 -4.04 1.01
C PRO A 86 15.26 -4.39 2.43
N ARG A 87 15.10 -3.39 3.32
CA ARG A 87 14.55 -3.58 4.67
C ARG A 87 13.04 -3.74 4.64
N TRP A 88 12.36 -3.01 3.77
CA TRP A 88 10.89 -3.08 3.62
C TRP A 88 10.44 -4.37 2.94
N ASP A 89 11.20 -4.83 1.95
CA ASP A 89 10.95 -6.08 1.23
C ASP A 89 11.08 -7.29 2.15
N ARG A 90 11.96 -7.21 3.14
CA ARG A 90 12.21 -8.28 4.12
C ARG A 90 11.50 -8.09 5.44
N TRP A 91 10.48 -7.22 5.52
CA TRP A 91 9.84 -6.91 6.79
C TRP A 91 9.26 -8.18 7.45
N GLY A 92 9.89 -8.58 8.55
CA GLY A 92 9.54 -9.75 9.37
C GLY A 92 9.80 -11.13 8.75
N SER A 93 10.10 -11.20 7.45
CA SER A 93 10.40 -12.45 6.72
C SER A 93 11.88 -12.85 6.82
N THR A 94 12.12 -14.15 6.95
CA THR A 94 13.45 -14.76 6.82
C THR A 94 13.78 -15.09 5.36
N ASP A 95 15.07 -15.24 5.03
CA ASP A 95 15.48 -15.63 3.66
C ASP A 95 14.86 -16.97 3.23
N LYS A 96 14.62 -17.90 4.17
CA LYS A 96 13.93 -19.17 3.90
C LYS A 96 12.47 -18.96 3.53
N GLU A 97 11.77 -18.04 4.21
CA GLU A 97 10.37 -17.73 3.90
C GLU A 97 10.24 -16.97 2.60
N VAL A 98 11.18 -16.09 2.28
CA VAL A 98 11.25 -15.43 0.97
C VAL A 98 11.50 -16.47 -0.13
N ALA A 99 12.39 -17.44 0.07
CA ALA A 99 12.69 -18.48 -0.92
C ALA A 99 11.65 -19.62 -0.98
N ALA A 100 10.73 -19.72 -0.01
CA ALA A 100 9.72 -20.77 0.05
C ALA A 100 8.74 -20.67 -1.13
N LYS A 101 8.22 -21.82 -1.58
CA LYS A 101 7.15 -21.89 -2.57
C LYS A 101 5.79 -21.77 -1.89
N TYR A 102 4.96 -20.89 -2.40
CA TYR A 102 3.59 -20.67 -1.94
C TYR A 102 2.60 -20.96 -3.07
N LYS A 103 1.35 -21.27 -2.74
CA LYS A 103 0.33 -21.61 -3.73
C LYS A 103 0.11 -20.50 -4.77
N VAL A 104 0.22 -19.25 -4.34
CA VAL A 104 0.17 -18.05 -5.20
C VAL A 104 1.19 -18.08 -6.34
N ASP A 105 2.32 -18.77 -6.17
CA ASP A 105 3.36 -18.90 -7.20
C ASP A 105 2.89 -19.75 -8.41
N GLU A 106 1.86 -20.58 -8.23
CA GLU A 106 1.28 -21.41 -9.30
C GLU A 106 0.28 -20.61 -10.17
N PHE A 107 -0.36 -19.58 -9.59
CA PHE A 107 -1.39 -18.80 -10.28
C PHE A 107 -0.82 -17.66 -11.13
N CYS A 108 0.38 -17.18 -10.82
CA CYS A 108 1.10 -16.28 -11.70
C CYS A 108 2.60 -16.65 -11.80
N PRO A 109 2.93 -17.66 -12.63
CA PRO A 109 4.27 -18.24 -12.66
C PRO A 109 5.34 -17.29 -13.22
N ASN A 110 4.99 -16.46 -14.21
CA ASN A 110 5.92 -15.55 -14.90
C ASN A 110 6.02 -14.15 -14.27
N SER A 111 5.47 -13.97 -13.08
CA SER A 111 5.33 -12.63 -12.50
C SER A 111 6.69 -12.00 -12.17
N GLU A 112 6.88 -10.75 -12.58
CA GLU A 112 8.08 -9.97 -12.26
C GLU A 112 8.11 -9.49 -10.79
N LEU A 113 6.94 -9.18 -10.20
CA LEU A 113 6.85 -8.76 -8.81
C LEU A 113 6.49 -9.93 -7.89
N ARG A 114 7.26 -10.09 -6.81
CA ARG A 114 6.97 -11.01 -5.73
C ARG A 114 7.35 -10.42 -4.38
N VAL A 115 6.38 -10.38 -3.47
CA VAL A 115 6.55 -9.78 -2.15
C VAL A 115 6.11 -10.76 -1.07
N VAL A 116 6.96 -10.98 -0.06
CA VAL A 116 6.70 -11.89 1.07
C VAL A 116 6.93 -11.15 2.37
N ARG A 117 5.88 -10.98 3.17
CA ARG A 117 5.97 -10.38 4.52
C ARG A 117 5.46 -11.35 5.56
N THR A 118 6.15 -11.45 6.68
CA THR A 118 5.85 -12.46 7.68
C THR A 118 5.82 -11.86 9.07
N ALA A 119 4.88 -12.27 9.89
CA ALA A 119 4.83 -11.91 11.31
C ALA A 119 4.71 -13.16 12.18
N GLU A 120 5.38 -13.15 13.33
CA GLU A 120 5.17 -14.13 14.39
C GLU A 120 4.05 -13.63 15.31
N ILE A 121 3.05 -14.47 15.54
CA ILE A 121 1.90 -14.18 16.40
C ILE A 121 1.77 -15.31 17.43
N ASN A 122 1.66 -14.96 18.71
CA ASN A 122 1.59 -15.88 19.84
C ASN A 122 0.19 -16.50 20.03
N VAL A 123 -0.38 -17.03 18.94
CA VAL A 123 -1.59 -17.86 18.97
C VAL A 123 -1.43 -19.08 18.03
N PRO A 124 -2.20 -20.17 18.21
CA PRO A 124 -2.20 -21.32 17.29
C PRO A 124 -2.70 -20.96 15.89
N SER A 125 -2.26 -21.67 14.84
CA SER A 125 -2.67 -21.37 13.45
C SER A 125 -4.17 -21.48 13.25
N GLU A 126 -4.84 -22.45 13.87
CA GLU A 126 -6.29 -22.58 13.82
C GLU A 126 -6.99 -21.33 14.35
N TYR A 127 -6.49 -20.79 15.46
CA TYR A 127 -7.04 -19.59 16.05
C TYR A 127 -6.81 -18.36 15.16
N LEU A 128 -5.60 -18.21 14.63
CA LEU A 128 -5.26 -17.12 13.72
C LEU A 128 -5.99 -17.21 12.37
N PHE A 129 -6.20 -18.41 11.86
CA PHE A 129 -6.92 -18.67 10.61
C PHE A 129 -8.36 -18.14 10.71
N ARG A 130 -9.02 -18.29 11.85
CA ARG A 130 -10.37 -17.73 12.07
C ARG A 130 -10.38 -16.20 11.96
N TRP A 131 -9.37 -15.54 12.52
CA TRP A 131 -9.23 -14.07 12.43
C TRP A 131 -9.02 -13.58 11.00
N VAL A 132 -8.20 -14.27 10.21
CA VAL A 132 -7.96 -13.92 8.80
C VAL A 132 -9.18 -14.24 7.94
N ARG A 133 -9.78 -15.40 8.15
CA ARG A 133 -10.98 -15.83 7.42
C ARG A 133 -12.14 -14.84 7.55
N GLN A 134 -12.28 -14.18 8.70
CA GLN A 134 -13.35 -13.20 8.92
C GLN A 134 -13.10 -11.83 8.31
N MET A 135 -11.91 -11.53 7.77
CA MET A 135 -11.59 -10.23 7.16
C MET A 135 -12.64 -9.71 6.17
N PRO A 136 -13.28 -10.53 5.31
CA PRO A 136 -14.31 -10.03 4.38
C PRO A 136 -15.52 -9.40 5.08
N GLU A 137 -15.83 -9.86 6.30
CA GLU A 137 -16.93 -9.37 7.13
C GLU A 137 -16.49 -8.36 8.19
N ALA A 138 -15.31 -8.60 8.78
CA ALA A 138 -14.76 -7.86 9.92
C ALA A 138 -13.83 -6.72 9.53
N GLY A 139 -13.56 -6.50 8.24
CA GLY A 139 -12.59 -5.52 7.73
C GLY A 139 -11.18 -6.07 7.64
N SER A 140 -10.35 -5.43 6.82
CA SER A 140 -8.98 -5.89 6.56
C SER A 140 -7.99 -5.76 7.72
N TYR A 141 -8.36 -5.20 8.88
CA TYR A 141 -7.45 -4.83 9.99
C TYR A 141 -6.31 -3.87 9.60
N SER A 142 -6.40 -3.21 8.45
CA SER A 142 -5.37 -2.33 7.91
C SER A 142 -5.79 -0.86 7.97
N TRP A 143 -5.99 -0.22 6.82
CA TRP A 143 -6.59 1.11 6.69
C TRP A 143 -8.03 0.91 6.26
N ASP A 144 -8.97 1.07 7.20
CA ASP A 144 -10.42 0.93 6.94
C ASP A 144 -10.92 1.80 5.76
N MET A 145 -10.20 2.88 5.44
CA MET A 145 -10.50 3.80 4.31
C MET A 145 -10.01 3.30 2.93
N LEU A 146 -9.03 2.40 2.90
CA LEU A 146 -8.56 1.75 1.66
C LEU A 146 -9.29 0.44 1.38
N ASP A 147 -10.05 -0.05 2.36
CA ASP A 147 -10.98 -1.16 2.15
C ASP A 147 -12.15 -0.64 1.32
N PHE A 148 -12.28 -1.07 0.05
CA PHE A 148 -13.36 -0.65 -0.85
C PHE A 148 -14.77 -0.94 -0.28
N ARG A 149 -14.85 -1.75 0.79
CA ARG A 149 -16.08 -2.09 1.50
C ARG A 149 -16.41 -1.14 2.66
N HIS A 150 -15.55 -0.16 2.98
CA HIS A 150 -15.74 0.84 4.05
C HIS A 150 -16.16 0.24 5.41
N ARG A 151 -15.68 -0.98 5.71
CA ARG A 151 -16.02 -1.67 6.96
C ARG A 151 -15.02 -1.31 8.04
N ARG A 152 -15.54 -0.90 9.20
CA ARG A 152 -14.71 -0.66 10.38
C ARG A 152 -14.21 -1.99 10.90
N SER A 153 -12.90 -2.07 11.17
CA SER A 153 -12.29 -3.29 11.69
C SER A 153 -12.94 -3.72 13.02
N VAL A 154 -13.46 -4.93 13.09
CA VAL A 154 -14.15 -5.46 14.28
C VAL A 154 -13.14 -6.22 15.17
N GLU A 155 -12.98 -5.78 16.42
CA GLU A 155 -12.07 -6.40 17.40
C GLU A 155 -12.69 -7.61 18.14
N ARG A 156 -13.54 -8.40 17.46
CA ARG A 156 -14.14 -9.60 18.04
C ARG A 156 -14.17 -10.74 17.03
N LEU A 157 -14.02 -11.97 17.51
CA LEU A 157 -14.12 -13.14 16.66
C LEU A 157 -15.59 -13.49 16.42
N ILE A 158 -15.98 -13.71 15.17
CA ILE A 158 -17.32 -14.15 14.79
C ILE A 158 -17.34 -15.68 14.92
N GLU A 159 -18.06 -16.18 15.91
CA GLU A 159 -18.05 -17.62 16.26
C GLU A 159 -18.68 -18.48 15.15
N ASP A 160 -19.84 -18.08 14.61
CA ASP A 160 -20.66 -18.89 13.67
C ASP A 160 -20.47 -18.48 12.21
N MET A 161 -19.24 -18.21 11.80
CA MET A 161 -18.96 -17.89 10.40
C MET A 161 -19.09 -19.14 9.51
N PRO A 162 -19.63 -19.06 8.28
CA PRO A 162 -19.58 -20.16 7.30
C PRO A 162 -18.16 -20.36 6.75
N ASP A 163 -17.76 -21.62 6.53
CA ASP A 163 -16.42 -21.96 6.00
C ASP A 163 -16.20 -21.29 4.63
N LEU A 164 -15.01 -20.70 4.46
CA LEU A 164 -14.61 -20.01 3.24
C LEU A 164 -14.36 -21.02 2.11
N LYS A 165 -14.92 -20.76 0.94
CA LYS A 165 -14.87 -21.63 -0.25
C LYS A 165 -14.27 -20.89 -1.44
N GLU A 166 -13.85 -21.67 -2.44
CA GLU A 166 -13.45 -21.11 -3.73
C GLU A 166 -14.59 -20.32 -4.37
N GLY A 167 -14.27 -19.17 -4.95
CA GLY A 167 -15.23 -18.23 -5.52
C GLY A 167 -15.80 -17.21 -4.53
N ASP A 168 -15.66 -17.44 -3.22
CA ASP A 168 -16.09 -16.48 -2.20
C ASP A 168 -15.28 -15.18 -2.32
N ASP A 169 -15.91 -14.09 -1.92
CA ASP A 169 -15.24 -12.80 -1.85
C ASP A 169 -14.23 -12.77 -0.70
N PHE A 170 -13.01 -12.31 -0.99
CA PHE A 170 -11.99 -12.10 0.01
C PHE A 170 -11.30 -10.74 -0.18
N LEU A 171 -11.61 -9.80 0.72
CA LEU A 171 -11.15 -8.41 0.64
C LEU A 171 -11.53 -7.76 -0.71
N ILE A 172 -10.52 -7.52 -1.55
CA ILE A 172 -10.61 -6.88 -2.87
C ILE A 172 -10.58 -7.90 -4.03
N GLY A 173 -10.64 -9.19 -3.70
CA GLY A 173 -10.48 -10.27 -4.65
C GLY A 173 -11.42 -11.45 -4.39
N LYS A 174 -11.15 -12.56 -5.05
CA LYS A 174 -11.92 -13.81 -4.93
C LYS A 174 -11.03 -14.97 -4.54
N VAL A 175 -11.52 -15.80 -3.63
CA VAL A 175 -10.80 -17.00 -3.18
C VAL A 175 -10.62 -17.98 -4.33
N VAL A 176 -9.39 -18.47 -4.50
CA VAL A 176 -9.05 -19.50 -5.50
C VAL A 176 -8.59 -20.82 -4.88
N GLU A 177 -8.12 -20.80 -3.63
CA GLU A 177 -7.83 -22.03 -2.87
C GLU A 177 -7.89 -21.73 -1.38
N VAL A 178 -8.49 -22.63 -0.59
CA VAL A 178 -8.43 -22.61 0.88
C VAL A 178 -7.97 -23.96 1.39
N LYS A 179 -6.93 -23.95 2.22
CA LYS A 179 -6.56 -25.09 3.05
C LYS A 179 -6.81 -24.70 4.50
N ARG A 180 -7.81 -25.33 5.12
CA ARG A 180 -8.22 -25.03 6.50
C ARG A 180 -7.01 -24.99 7.44
N ASN A 181 -6.89 -23.92 8.21
CA ASN A 181 -5.79 -23.67 9.16
C ASN A 181 -4.38 -23.57 8.54
N LYS A 182 -4.25 -23.56 7.21
CA LYS A 182 -2.95 -23.60 6.51
C LYS A 182 -2.77 -22.50 5.48
N SER A 183 -3.77 -22.22 4.65
CA SER A 183 -3.67 -21.14 3.67
C SER A 183 -5.01 -20.64 3.15
N ILE A 184 -5.01 -19.38 2.70
CA ILE A 184 -6.07 -18.76 1.91
C ILE A 184 -5.38 -18.06 0.74
N THR A 185 -5.71 -18.43 -0.49
CA THR A 185 -5.18 -17.82 -1.72
C THR A 185 -6.32 -17.16 -2.48
N PHE A 186 -6.11 -15.96 -3.00
CA PHE A 186 -7.14 -15.17 -3.67
C PHE A 186 -6.60 -14.41 -4.89
N ASP A 187 -7.45 -14.28 -5.90
CA ASP A 187 -7.24 -13.52 -7.13
C ASP A 187 -7.67 -12.07 -6.92
N ILE A 188 -6.75 -11.13 -7.16
CA ILE A 188 -6.98 -9.69 -7.09
C ILE A 188 -7.11 -9.11 -8.51
N GLY A 189 -6.30 -9.59 -9.46
CA GLY A 189 -6.17 -9.02 -10.80
C GLY A 189 -7.37 -9.24 -11.71
N SER A 190 -8.18 -10.26 -11.43
CA SER A 190 -9.41 -10.52 -12.18
C SER A 190 -10.58 -9.62 -11.79
N ASP A 191 -10.53 -8.94 -10.63
CA ASP A 191 -11.63 -8.07 -10.19
C ASP A 191 -11.79 -6.85 -11.15
N PRO A 192 -12.99 -6.63 -11.73
CA PRO A 192 -13.25 -5.48 -12.60
C PRO A 192 -13.05 -4.11 -11.93
N LYS A 193 -13.15 -4.05 -10.59
CA LYS A 193 -12.97 -2.82 -9.80
C LYS A 193 -11.50 -2.51 -9.54
N PHE A 194 -10.61 -3.50 -9.71
CA PHE A 194 -9.18 -3.28 -9.53
C PHE A 194 -8.63 -2.46 -10.72
N PRO A 195 -7.92 -1.34 -10.47
CA PRO A 195 -7.34 -0.54 -11.55
C PRO A 195 -6.20 -1.31 -12.22
N LYS A 196 -6.49 -1.91 -13.37
CA LYS A 196 -5.56 -2.75 -14.17
C LYS A 196 -4.54 -1.91 -14.95
N LEU A 197 -3.90 -0.94 -14.31
CA LEU A 197 -2.99 0.04 -14.93
C LEU A 197 -1.69 -0.60 -15.46
N GLY A 198 -1.79 -1.52 -16.44
CA GLY A 198 -0.70 -2.35 -16.95
C GLY A 198 -0.43 -3.62 -16.12
N ILE A 199 -1.39 -4.07 -15.29
CA ILE A 199 -1.29 -5.31 -14.51
C ILE A 199 -2.02 -6.44 -15.25
N ASP A 200 -1.29 -7.51 -15.56
CA ASP A 200 -1.83 -8.67 -16.30
C ASP A 200 -2.33 -9.77 -15.36
N CYS A 201 -1.63 -9.98 -14.25
CA CYS A 201 -2.01 -10.91 -13.20
C CYS A 201 -1.76 -10.27 -11.83
N MET A 202 -2.59 -10.61 -10.84
CA MET A 202 -2.27 -10.28 -9.45
C MET A 202 -2.97 -11.25 -8.50
N TYR A 203 -2.20 -11.91 -7.64
CA TYR A 203 -2.72 -12.84 -6.64
C TYR A 203 -2.10 -12.57 -5.28
N GLY A 204 -2.89 -12.77 -4.24
CA GLY A 204 -2.49 -12.65 -2.84
C GLY A 204 -2.74 -13.94 -2.08
N GLY A 205 -2.08 -14.10 -0.93
CA GLY A 205 -2.41 -15.20 -0.03
C GLY A 205 -1.86 -15.04 1.38
N TYR A 206 -2.53 -15.69 2.32
CA TYR A 206 -2.11 -15.85 3.72
C TYR A 206 -1.71 -17.30 3.94
N TYR A 207 -0.55 -17.53 4.53
CA TYR A 207 0.00 -18.85 4.81
C TYR A 207 0.40 -18.96 6.27
N PHE A 208 -0.08 -20.00 6.94
CA PHE A 208 0.08 -20.19 8.39
C PHE A 208 1.04 -21.35 8.66
N ASN A 209 2.18 -21.04 9.26
CA ASN A 209 3.17 -22.02 9.68
C ASN A 209 3.23 -22.09 11.20
N ASP A 210 2.82 -23.22 11.78
CA ASP A 210 2.94 -23.47 13.22
C ASP A 210 4.41 -23.65 13.60
N ILE A 211 4.89 -22.89 14.58
CA ILE A 211 6.28 -22.97 15.08
C ILE A 211 6.37 -23.53 16.51
N GLY A 212 5.27 -24.07 17.03
CA GLY A 212 5.18 -24.62 18.40
C GLY A 212 4.74 -23.59 19.44
N ASP A 213 4.47 -24.04 20.67
CA ASP A 213 4.14 -23.20 21.84
C ASP A 213 3.01 -22.17 21.63
N ASN A 214 1.97 -22.55 20.89
CA ASN A 214 0.89 -21.65 20.47
C ASN A 214 1.43 -20.42 19.73
N LYS A 215 2.43 -20.58 18.87
CA LYS A 215 2.95 -19.52 18.01
C LYS A 215 2.82 -19.90 16.55
N THR A 216 2.47 -18.92 15.74
CA THR A 216 2.29 -19.06 14.30
C THR A 216 3.11 -17.99 13.59
N ARG A 217 3.84 -18.40 12.56
CA ARG A 217 4.38 -17.47 11.55
C ARG A 217 3.38 -17.38 10.42
N VAL A 218 2.82 -16.19 10.23
CA VAL A 218 1.86 -15.90 9.16
C VAL A 218 2.55 -15.09 8.07
N SER A 219 2.58 -15.64 6.85
CA SER A 219 3.17 -14.99 5.68
C SER A 219 2.06 -14.48 4.76
N THR A 220 2.12 -13.20 4.42
CA THR A 220 1.36 -12.59 3.32
C THR A 220 2.24 -12.58 2.08
N VAL A 221 1.75 -13.17 1.00
CA VAL A 221 2.49 -13.28 -0.26
C VAL A 221 1.67 -12.67 -1.38
N VAL A 222 2.28 -11.78 -2.14
CA VAL A 222 1.69 -11.13 -3.32
C VAL A 222 2.56 -11.42 -4.54
N ARG A 223 1.91 -11.84 -5.63
CA ARG A 223 2.49 -11.97 -6.97
C ARG A 223 1.76 -11.01 -7.89
N ALA A 224 2.50 -10.25 -8.69
CA ALA A 224 1.92 -9.45 -9.76
C ALA A 224 2.82 -9.47 -10.99
N ASP A 225 2.17 -9.54 -12.16
CA ASP A 225 2.81 -9.41 -13.47
C ASP A 225 2.30 -8.16 -14.15
N TYR A 226 3.18 -7.50 -14.89
CA TYR A 226 2.89 -6.20 -15.47
C TYR A 226 3.63 -5.99 -16.78
N HIS A 227 3.09 -5.09 -17.61
CA HIS A 227 3.72 -4.70 -18.87
C HIS A 227 3.85 -3.19 -19.02
N GLY A 228 4.86 -2.80 -19.79
CA GLY A 228 5.14 -1.41 -20.13
C GLY A 228 5.63 -0.56 -18.95
N ILE A 229 6.07 0.66 -19.26
CA ILE A 229 6.67 1.56 -18.26
C ILE A 229 5.68 1.99 -17.18
N TRP A 230 4.39 2.13 -17.53
CA TRP A 230 3.34 2.51 -16.59
C TRP A 230 2.95 1.36 -15.65
N GLY A 231 2.88 0.12 -16.15
CA GLY A 231 2.69 -1.07 -15.32
C GLY A 231 3.85 -1.29 -14.36
N TRP A 232 5.08 -1.13 -14.84
CA TRP A 232 6.28 -1.16 -14.00
C TRP A 232 6.24 -0.09 -12.90
N LEU A 233 5.95 1.17 -13.26
CA LEU A 233 5.92 2.26 -12.27
C LEU A 233 4.80 2.05 -11.24
N TYR A 234 3.62 1.61 -11.69
CA TYR A 234 2.50 1.31 -10.81
C TYR A 234 2.82 0.14 -9.86
N SER A 235 3.44 -0.91 -10.37
CA SER A 235 3.90 -2.06 -9.60
C SER A 235 4.91 -1.66 -8.52
N GLN A 236 5.93 -0.88 -8.88
CA GLN A 236 6.98 -0.44 -7.97
C GLN A 236 6.47 0.51 -6.89
N VAL A 237 5.61 1.46 -7.24
CA VAL A 237 5.20 2.53 -6.31
C VAL A 237 3.94 2.18 -5.55
N VAL A 238 2.92 1.64 -6.22
CA VAL A 238 1.61 1.39 -5.59
C VAL A 238 1.57 0.01 -4.97
N ILE A 239 2.01 -1.02 -5.70
CA ILE A 239 1.91 -2.39 -5.20
C ILE A 239 3.01 -2.63 -4.17
N GLU A 240 4.29 -2.52 -4.51
CA GLU A 240 5.38 -2.89 -3.60
C GLU A 240 5.40 -2.05 -2.32
N VAL A 241 5.38 -0.72 -2.45
CA VAL A 241 5.39 0.21 -1.29
C VAL A 241 4.05 0.27 -0.59
N GLY A 242 2.93 0.31 -1.33
CA GLY A 242 1.61 0.31 -0.72
C GLY A 242 1.36 -0.96 0.09
N ASP A 243 1.70 -2.12 -0.47
CA ASP A 243 1.61 -3.41 0.22
C ASP A 243 2.51 -3.45 1.47
N PHE A 244 3.67 -2.77 1.48
CA PHE A 244 4.48 -2.66 2.70
C PHE A 244 3.70 -2.00 3.84
N PHE A 245 3.15 -0.81 3.61
CA PHE A 245 2.41 -0.11 4.65
C PHE A 245 1.11 -0.82 5.03
N MET A 246 0.42 -1.44 4.05
CA MET A 246 -0.82 -2.17 4.30
C MET A 246 -0.57 -3.46 5.07
N ALA A 247 0.29 -4.35 4.57
CA ALA A 247 0.56 -5.64 5.18
C ALA A 247 1.24 -5.48 6.55
N SER A 248 2.18 -4.53 6.70
CA SER A 248 2.84 -4.30 8.00
C SER A 248 1.85 -3.84 9.07
N LYS A 249 0.93 -2.93 8.70
CA LYS A 249 -0.14 -2.49 9.62
C LYS A 249 -1.12 -3.61 9.91
N GLN A 250 -1.59 -4.31 8.88
CA GLN A 250 -2.52 -5.42 9.00
C GLN A 250 -1.99 -6.50 9.94
N LEU A 251 -0.76 -6.99 9.70
CA LEU A 251 -0.15 -8.04 10.50
C LEU A 251 0.11 -7.59 11.95
N SER A 252 0.49 -6.33 12.15
CA SER A 252 0.68 -5.77 13.50
C SER A 252 -0.63 -5.66 14.28
N ASN A 253 -1.70 -5.19 13.64
CA ASN A 253 -3.03 -5.09 14.26
C ASN A 253 -3.61 -6.48 14.53
N LEU A 254 -3.51 -7.39 13.55
CA LEU A 254 -3.93 -8.78 13.69
C LEU A 254 -3.21 -9.45 14.87
N LYS A 255 -1.88 -9.23 15.00
CA LYS A 255 -1.10 -9.71 16.14
C LYS A 255 -1.65 -9.18 17.46
N ALA A 256 -1.84 -7.87 17.56
CA ALA A 256 -2.30 -7.23 18.80
C ALA A 256 -3.68 -7.74 19.23
N ILE A 257 -4.64 -7.79 18.30
CA ILE A 257 -6.02 -8.20 18.58
C ILE A 257 -6.08 -9.70 18.89
N ALA A 258 -5.45 -10.55 18.07
CA ALA A 258 -5.49 -12.00 18.26
C ALA A 258 -4.82 -12.43 19.56
N GLU A 259 -3.65 -11.87 19.90
CA GLU A 259 -2.96 -12.21 21.15
C GLU A 259 -3.70 -11.72 22.39
N LYS A 260 -4.32 -10.52 22.32
CA LYS A 260 -5.15 -10.01 23.41
C LYS A 260 -6.35 -10.93 23.66
N HIS A 261 -7.12 -11.23 22.61
CA HIS A 261 -8.30 -12.08 22.73
C HIS A 261 -7.93 -13.51 23.16
N PHE A 262 -6.81 -14.07 22.69
CA PHE A 262 -6.39 -15.40 23.09
C PHE A 262 -6.02 -15.47 24.58
N LYS A 263 -5.39 -14.41 25.13
CA LYS A 263 -5.10 -14.29 26.57
C LYS A 263 -6.36 -14.18 27.41
N GLU A 264 -7.37 -13.42 26.95
CA GLU A 264 -8.63 -13.23 27.68
C GLU A 264 -9.50 -14.50 27.71
N LYS A 265 -9.32 -15.43 26.75
CA LYS A 265 -10.02 -16.72 26.70
C LYS A 265 -9.34 -17.84 27.50
N LYS A 266 -8.11 -17.64 27.98
CA LYS A 266 -7.31 -18.65 28.69
C LYS A 266 -7.39 -18.45 30.19
#